data_AF-A0A811Q863-F1
#
_entry.id   AF-A0A811Q863-F1
#
_cell.length_a   1.000
_cell.length_b   1.000
_cell.length_c   1.000
_cell.angle_alpha   90.00
_cell.angle_beta   90.00
_cell.angle_gamma   90.00
#
_symmetry.space_group_name_H-M   'P 1'
#
loop_
_entity.id
_entity.type
_entity.pdbx_description
1 polymer ?
#
loop_
_entity_poly.entity_id
_entity_poly.type
_entity_poly.pdbx_seq_one_letter_code
_entity_poly.pdbx_strand_id
1 'polypeptide(L)'
;MEKRLVETDLFGEMGRWSKPSIYRVPEWVKNMTTDSEQAAYYRPLLVSLGPFHHGKGHLADMEKHKERAVLHIVKRSGKPLSEFITAIEGVIDELLDAYDNLEDKWRKAERHLFVKIMVLDGCFLLEMLKVVSDKEAPRDYATNDPVFSVHGMLCLWVGIRCDMLVIENQIPLLALYKLEEIWRGTALLVVEGSVEPHKKPLAHEGTPIYDGDTKEKTS
;
A
#
# COMPACT_ATOMS: atom_id res chain seq x y z
N MET A 1 -18.77 18.66 33.22
CA MET A 1 -18.03 19.58 32.33
C MET A 1 -16.91 20.30 33.05
N GLU A 2 -17.09 20.72 34.31
CA GLU A 2 -16.07 21.44 35.09
C GLU A 2 -14.74 20.68 35.28
N LYS A 3 -14.78 19.35 35.42
CA LYS A 3 -13.55 18.52 35.45
C LYS A 3 -12.77 18.50 34.13
N ARG A 4 -13.39 18.85 32.98
CA ARG A 4 -12.75 18.91 31.65
C ARG A 4 -12.16 20.30 31.34
N LEU A 5 -12.48 21.32 32.13
CA LEU A 5 -11.93 22.68 32.00
C LEU A 5 -10.47 22.76 32.49
N VAL A 6 -10.05 21.82 33.35
CA VAL A 6 -8.69 21.77 33.91
C VAL A 6 -7.72 21.02 32.99
N GLU A 7 -8.24 20.31 31.97
CA GLU A 7 -7.47 19.50 31.01
C GLU A 7 -7.58 20.00 29.57
N THR A 8 -8.03 21.23 29.34
CA THR A 8 -8.10 21.82 28.01
C THR A 8 -6.71 22.34 27.59
N ASP A 9 -5.74 21.42 27.54
CA ASP A 9 -4.47 21.66 26.87
C ASP A 9 -4.70 21.56 25.36
N LEU A 10 -4.65 22.72 24.69
CA LEU A 10 -4.80 22.82 23.23
C LEU A 10 -3.78 21.95 22.50
N PHE A 11 -2.58 21.75 23.04
CA PHE A 11 -1.57 20.88 22.43
C PHE A 11 -1.96 19.41 22.53
N GLY A 12 -2.41 18.95 23.70
CA GLY A 12 -2.96 17.61 23.89
C GLY A 12 -4.26 17.36 23.11
N GLU A 13 -5.04 18.39 22.82
CA GLU A 13 -6.20 18.31 21.92
C GLU A 13 -5.76 18.21 20.45
N MET A 14 -4.88 19.09 19.98
CA MET A 14 -4.31 19.03 18.62
C MET A 14 -3.64 17.67 18.35
N GLY A 15 -2.86 17.15 19.31
CA GLY A 15 -2.22 15.85 19.22
C GLY A 15 -3.20 14.67 19.20
N ARG A 16 -4.44 14.85 19.70
CA ARG A 16 -5.51 13.84 19.57
C ARG A 16 -6.16 13.88 18.19
N TRP A 17 -6.44 15.07 17.67
CA TRP A 17 -7.06 15.25 16.36
C TRP A 17 -6.10 15.01 15.18
N SER A 18 -4.78 15.04 15.41
CA SER A 18 -3.79 14.76 14.37
C SER A 18 -3.56 13.27 14.11
N LYS A 19 -4.13 12.36 14.92
CA LYS A 19 -3.90 10.92 14.82
C LYS A 19 -4.79 10.23 13.77
N PRO A 20 -6.11 10.45 13.74
CA PRO A 20 -6.96 9.74 12.81
C PRO A 20 -6.74 10.22 11.37
N SER A 21 -6.59 9.28 10.46
CA SER A 21 -6.50 9.51 9.01
C SER A 21 -7.52 8.69 8.21
N ILE A 22 -8.25 7.79 8.87
CA ILE A 22 -9.30 6.95 8.29
C ILE A 22 -10.58 7.18 9.07
N TYR A 23 -11.61 7.69 8.39
CA TYR A 23 -12.81 8.23 9.04
C TYR A 23 -14.01 7.32 8.81
N ARG A 24 -14.86 7.19 9.83
CA ARG A 24 -16.20 6.64 9.65
C ARG A 24 -17.16 7.71 9.16
N VAL A 25 -17.96 7.33 8.17
CA VAL A 25 -18.99 8.21 7.63
C VAL A 25 -20.10 8.31 8.68
N PRO A 26 -20.50 9.54 9.08
CA PRO A 26 -21.59 9.71 10.03
C PRO A 26 -22.89 9.07 9.55
N GLU A 27 -23.64 8.46 10.45
CA GLU A 27 -24.87 7.73 10.11
C GLU A 27 -25.92 8.62 9.42
N TRP A 28 -25.99 9.92 9.74
CA TRP A 28 -26.90 10.83 9.05
C TRP A 28 -26.57 11.00 7.56
N VAL A 29 -25.27 10.95 7.18
CA VAL A 29 -24.85 11.01 5.77
C VAL A 29 -25.27 9.74 5.04
N LYS A 30 -25.10 8.57 5.68
CA LYS A 30 -25.55 7.28 5.14
C LYS A 30 -27.07 7.21 5.00
N ASN A 31 -27.80 7.85 5.89
CA ASN A 31 -29.27 7.86 5.88
C ASN A 31 -29.86 8.90 4.90
N MET A 32 -29.07 9.88 4.44
CA MET A 32 -29.46 10.80 3.37
C MET A 32 -29.43 10.12 1.99
N THR A 33 -28.65 9.07 1.83
CA THR A 33 -28.65 8.24 0.62
C THR A 33 -29.73 7.16 0.74
N THR A 34 -30.97 7.53 0.41
CA THR A 34 -32.15 6.63 0.53
C THR A 34 -32.25 5.59 -0.59
N ASP A 35 -31.55 5.79 -1.71
CA ASP A 35 -31.50 4.79 -2.78
C ASP A 35 -30.45 3.72 -2.47
N SER A 36 -30.85 2.45 -2.58
CA SER A 36 -29.98 1.29 -2.36
C SER A 36 -28.71 1.31 -3.22
N GLU A 37 -28.75 1.99 -4.36
CA GLU A 37 -27.59 2.21 -5.25
C GLU A 37 -26.58 3.21 -4.67
N GLN A 38 -27.01 4.23 -3.92
CA GLN A 38 -26.13 5.24 -3.35
C GLN A 38 -25.55 4.82 -1.99
N ALA A 39 -26.23 3.94 -1.26
CA ALA A 39 -25.67 3.28 -0.07
C ALA A 39 -24.38 2.47 -0.40
N ALA A 40 -24.14 2.16 -1.68
CA ALA A 40 -22.92 1.52 -2.16
C ALA A 40 -21.69 2.45 -2.14
N TYR A 41 -21.84 3.78 -2.06
CA TYR A 41 -20.67 4.69 -2.05
C TYR A 41 -19.80 4.57 -0.79
N TYR A 42 -20.39 4.07 0.30
CA TYR A 42 -19.72 3.91 1.59
C TYR A 42 -19.55 2.45 1.99
N ARG A 43 -19.77 1.51 1.07
CA ARG A 43 -19.70 0.07 1.35
C ARG A 43 -18.96 -0.64 0.22
N PRO A 44 -17.90 -1.40 0.53
CA PRO A 44 -17.21 -2.19 -0.48
C PRO A 44 -18.12 -3.28 -1.03
N LEU A 45 -17.91 -3.61 -2.30
CA LEU A 45 -18.69 -4.58 -3.07
C LEU A 45 -17.99 -5.92 -3.24
N LEU A 46 -16.67 -5.90 -3.40
CA LEU A 46 -15.85 -7.05 -3.78
C LEU A 46 -14.83 -7.43 -2.70
N VAL A 47 -14.13 -6.44 -2.12
CA VAL A 47 -13.05 -6.67 -1.17
C VAL A 47 -13.13 -5.72 0.02
N SER A 48 -13.16 -6.32 1.22
CA SER A 48 -12.99 -5.60 2.47
C SER A 48 -11.53 -5.23 2.67
N LEU A 49 -11.22 -4.04 3.15
CA LEU A 49 -9.88 -3.56 3.48
C LEU A 49 -9.95 -2.83 4.82
N GLY A 50 -9.20 -3.34 5.78
CA GLY A 50 -9.20 -2.87 7.16
C GLY A 50 -10.38 -3.41 7.99
N PRO A 51 -10.53 -2.89 9.22
CA PRO A 51 -11.40 -3.48 10.23
C PRO A 51 -12.89 -3.16 10.05
N PHE A 52 -13.26 -2.04 9.42
CA PHE A 52 -14.65 -1.55 9.42
C PHE A 52 -15.63 -2.45 8.66
N HIS A 53 -15.19 -3.08 7.58
CA HIS A 53 -15.98 -4.02 6.80
C HIS A 53 -15.52 -5.48 6.97
N HIS A 54 -14.68 -5.77 7.96
CA HIS A 54 -14.21 -7.13 8.18
C HIS A 54 -15.36 -8.06 8.58
N GLY A 55 -15.32 -9.31 8.11
CA GLY A 55 -16.30 -10.35 8.44
C GLY A 55 -17.68 -10.20 7.77
N LYS A 56 -17.86 -9.28 6.82
CA LYS A 56 -19.11 -9.17 6.06
C LYS A 56 -19.23 -10.31 5.06
N GLY A 57 -20.32 -11.07 5.13
CA GLY A 57 -20.51 -12.30 4.35
C GLY A 57 -20.39 -12.11 2.83
N HIS A 58 -20.86 -10.99 2.29
CA HIS A 58 -20.77 -10.72 0.84
C HIS A 58 -19.34 -10.42 0.34
N LEU A 59 -18.38 -10.21 1.25
CA LEU A 59 -16.97 -9.94 0.93
C LEU A 59 -16.06 -11.14 1.22
N ALA A 60 -16.61 -12.22 1.79
CA ALA A 60 -15.84 -13.35 2.29
C ALA A 60 -15.05 -14.08 1.19
N ASP A 61 -15.54 -14.03 -0.06
CA ASP A 61 -14.90 -14.69 -1.18
C ASP A 61 -13.48 -14.16 -1.46
N MET A 62 -13.20 -12.89 -1.15
CA MET A 62 -11.85 -12.34 -1.34
C MET A 62 -10.87 -12.66 -0.23
N GLU A 63 -11.32 -13.09 0.94
CA GLU A 63 -10.41 -13.41 2.06
C GLU A 63 -9.42 -14.52 1.68
N LYS A 64 -9.87 -15.54 0.94
CA LYS A 64 -9.00 -16.61 0.43
C LYS A 64 -7.92 -16.09 -0.54
N HIS A 65 -8.20 -15.03 -1.29
CA HIS A 65 -7.26 -14.44 -2.24
C HIS A 65 -6.23 -13.54 -1.53
N LYS A 66 -6.61 -12.91 -0.42
CA LYS A 66 -5.67 -12.19 0.46
C LYS A 66 -4.68 -13.14 1.13
N GLU A 67 -5.14 -14.28 1.64
CA GLU A 67 -4.26 -15.32 2.19
C GLU A 67 -3.26 -15.81 1.14
N ARG A 68 -3.73 -16.02 -0.10
CA ARG A 68 -2.86 -16.38 -1.22
C ARG A 68 -1.85 -15.28 -1.54
N ALA A 69 -2.24 -14.00 -1.56
CA ALA A 69 -1.31 -12.89 -1.74
C ALA A 69 -0.17 -12.93 -0.71
N VAL A 70 -0.48 -13.15 0.57
CA VAL A 70 0.53 -13.32 1.62
C VAL A 70 1.48 -14.48 1.30
N LEU A 71 0.95 -15.66 0.93
CA LEU A 71 1.78 -16.83 0.60
C LEU A 71 2.74 -16.55 -0.55
N HIS A 72 2.28 -15.89 -1.60
CA HIS A 72 3.09 -15.54 -2.76
C HIS A 72 4.15 -14.49 -2.41
N ILE A 73 3.80 -13.41 -1.70
CA ILE A 73 4.75 -12.40 -1.24
C ILE A 73 5.82 -13.01 -0.32
N VAL A 74 5.42 -13.81 0.67
CA VAL A 74 6.33 -14.50 1.60
C VAL A 74 7.29 -15.39 0.81
N LYS A 75 6.78 -16.22 -0.10
CA LYS A 75 7.60 -17.08 -0.96
C LYS A 75 8.58 -16.30 -1.82
N ARG A 76 8.16 -15.19 -2.42
CA ARG A 76 9.02 -14.34 -3.27
C ARG A 76 10.07 -13.57 -2.47
N SER A 77 9.73 -13.11 -1.27
CA SER A 77 10.65 -12.40 -0.39
C SER A 77 11.74 -13.30 0.20
N GLY A 78 11.48 -14.61 0.30
CA GLY A 78 12.34 -15.54 1.04
C GLY A 78 12.37 -15.29 2.55
N LYS A 79 11.53 -14.38 3.08
CA LYS A 79 11.43 -14.08 4.51
C LYS A 79 10.31 -14.89 5.16
N PRO A 80 10.43 -15.27 6.45
CA PRO A 80 9.36 -15.94 7.15
C PRO A 80 8.17 -15.00 7.38
N LEU A 81 6.96 -15.54 7.38
CA LEU A 81 5.72 -14.80 7.67
C LEU A 81 5.79 -14.03 9.01
N SER A 82 6.54 -14.55 9.99
CA SER A 82 6.74 -13.90 11.27
C SER A 82 7.40 -12.52 11.16
N GLU A 83 8.25 -12.28 10.16
CA GLU A 83 8.84 -10.94 9.93
C GLU A 83 7.76 -9.92 9.53
N PHE A 84 6.80 -10.30 8.68
CA PHE A 84 5.67 -9.44 8.29
C PHE A 84 4.74 -9.15 9.47
N ILE A 85 4.43 -10.17 10.27
CA ILE A 85 3.61 -10.03 11.48
C ILE A 85 4.30 -9.09 12.48
N THR A 86 5.58 -9.33 12.76
CA THR A 86 6.37 -8.50 13.69
C THR A 86 6.46 -7.05 13.22
N ALA A 87 6.60 -6.82 11.91
CA ALA A 87 6.65 -5.47 11.34
C ALA A 87 5.36 -4.68 11.60
N ILE A 88 4.19 -5.33 11.49
CA ILE A 88 2.89 -4.72 11.80
C ILE A 88 2.70 -4.57 13.31
N GLU A 89 3.05 -5.58 14.11
CA GLU A 89 2.99 -5.53 15.57
C GLU A 89 3.82 -4.36 16.13
N GLY A 90 4.96 -4.05 15.50
CA GLY A 90 5.83 -2.94 15.89
C GLY A 90 5.20 -1.54 15.74
N VAL A 91 4.17 -1.39 14.89
CA VAL A 91 3.48 -0.11 14.64
C VAL A 91 1.98 -0.15 14.96
N ILE A 92 1.51 -1.21 15.62
CA ILE A 92 0.07 -1.48 15.76
C ILE A 92 -0.70 -0.35 16.44
N ASP A 93 -0.12 0.35 17.42
CA ASP A 93 -0.81 1.44 18.12
C ASP A 93 -1.01 2.65 17.22
N GLU A 94 -0.03 2.96 16.35
CA GLU A 94 -0.16 4.00 15.32
C GLU A 94 -1.23 3.62 14.29
N LEU A 95 -1.28 2.34 13.89
CA LEU A 95 -2.30 1.84 12.97
C LEU A 95 -3.71 1.89 13.58
N LEU A 96 -3.86 1.55 14.86
CA LEU A 96 -5.15 1.66 15.57
C LEU A 96 -5.58 3.12 15.74
N ASP A 97 -4.64 4.02 16.04
CA ASP A 97 -4.88 5.46 16.21
C ASP A 97 -5.20 6.17 14.89
N ALA A 98 -4.84 5.58 13.75
CA ALA A 98 -5.22 6.08 12.43
C ALA A 98 -6.73 5.95 12.13
N TYR A 99 -7.47 5.10 12.85
CA TYR A 99 -8.91 4.92 12.65
C TYR A 99 -9.73 5.75 13.63
N ASP A 100 -10.58 6.63 13.10
CA ASP A 100 -11.57 7.36 13.88
C ASP A 100 -12.72 6.43 14.34
N ASN A 101 -13.14 6.58 15.59
CA ASN A 101 -14.26 5.84 16.19
C ASN A 101 -14.19 4.30 15.98
N LEU A 102 -12.98 3.74 16.01
CA LEU A 102 -12.73 2.30 15.94
C LEU A 102 -13.27 1.58 17.18
N GLU A 103 -13.93 0.44 16.98
CA GLU A 103 -14.48 -0.35 18.09
C GLU A 103 -13.40 -0.81 19.08
N ASP A 104 -13.71 -0.70 20.37
CA ASP A 104 -12.83 -1.04 21.49
C ASP A 104 -12.28 -2.47 21.44
N LYS A 105 -12.99 -3.41 20.79
CA LYS A 105 -12.57 -4.80 20.64
C LYS A 105 -11.20 -4.92 19.96
N TRP A 106 -10.92 -4.06 18.98
CA TRP A 106 -9.67 -4.06 18.21
C TRP A 106 -8.47 -3.64 19.07
N ARG A 107 -8.70 -2.83 20.10
CA ARG A 107 -7.66 -2.39 21.03
C ARG A 107 -7.44 -3.40 22.17
N LYS A 108 -8.35 -4.37 22.33
CA LYS A 108 -8.40 -5.31 23.46
C LYS A 108 -8.41 -6.76 22.93
N ALA A 109 -9.55 -7.43 22.99
CA ALA A 109 -9.69 -8.87 22.73
C ALA A 109 -9.26 -9.29 21.31
N GLU A 110 -9.47 -8.43 20.32
CA GLU A 110 -9.27 -8.73 18.90
C GLU A 110 -8.01 -8.05 18.33
N ARG A 111 -7.10 -7.59 19.18
CA ARG A 111 -5.86 -6.92 18.75
C ARG A 111 -4.99 -7.79 17.82
N HIS A 112 -4.91 -9.09 18.10
CA HIS A 112 -4.21 -10.05 17.23
C HIS A 112 -4.90 -10.23 15.87
N LEU A 113 -6.24 -10.18 15.85
CA LEU A 113 -7.00 -10.24 14.61
C LEU A 113 -6.79 -8.98 13.78
N PHE A 114 -6.68 -7.80 14.41
CA PHE A 114 -6.32 -6.56 13.72
C PHE A 114 -4.98 -6.68 12.99
N VAL A 115 -3.93 -7.22 13.64
CA VAL A 115 -2.64 -7.50 12.99
C VAL A 115 -2.81 -8.40 11.78
N LYS A 116 -3.56 -9.51 11.94
CA LYS A 116 -3.82 -10.44 10.84
C LYS A 116 -4.48 -9.73 9.65
N ILE A 117 -5.49 -8.88 9.90
CA ILE A 117 -6.16 -8.09 8.86
C ILE A 117 -5.17 -7.16 8.16
N MET A 118 -4.35 -6.41 8.91
CA MET A 118 -3.35 -5.51 8.32
C MET A 118 -2.35 -6.25 7.42
N VAL A 119 -1.88 -7.43 7.84
CA VAL A 119 -0.95 -8.25 7.03
C VAL A 119 -1.64 -8.78 5.77
N LEU A 120 -2.85 -9.34 5.90
CA LEU A 120 -3.60 -9.89 4.77
C LEU A 120 -3.95 -8.82 3.74
N ASP A 121 -4.58 -7.74 4.20
CA ASP A 121 -5.07 -6.67 3.35
C ASP A 121 -3.90 -5.87 2.76
N GLY A 122 -2.86 -5.62 3.55
CA GLY A 122 -1.65 -4.93 3.08
C GLY A 122 -0.91 -5.72 2.01
N CYS A 123 -0.69 -7.03 2.22
CA CYS A 123 -0.08 -7.88 1.19
C CYS A 123 -0.93 -7.97 -0.07
N PHE A 124 -2.25 -8.09 0.07
CA PHE A 124 -3.17 -8.07 -1.06
C PHE A 124 -3.07 -6.77 -1.86
N LEU A 125 -3.06 -5.62 -1.20
CA LEU A 125 -2.89 -4.33 -1.88
C LEU A 125 -1.52 -4.19 -2.54
N LEU A 126 -0.44 -4.69 -1.91
CA LEU A 126 0.89 -4.69 -2.52
C LEU A 126 0.93 -5.52 -3.82
N GLU A 127 0.29 -6.69 -3.85
CA GLU A 127 0.13 -7.46 -5.09
C GLU A 127 -0.63 -6.66 -6.17
N MET A 128 -1.74 -6.06 -5.79
CA MET A 128 -2.59 -5.27 -6.68
C MET A 128 -1.85 -4.06 -7.27
N LEU A 129 -1.10 -3.33 -6.44
CA LEU A 129 -0.34 -2.14 -6.85
C LEU A 129 0.89 -2.48 -7.69
N LYS A 130 1.50 -3.67 -7.50
CA LYS A 130 2.63 -4.14 -8.30
C LYS A 130 2.27 -4.23 -9.78
N VAL A 131 1.09 -4.78 -10.08
CA VAL A 131 0.64 -4.98 -11.48
C VAL A 131 0.49 -3.64 -12.22
N VAL A 132 0.04 -2.60 -11.53
CA VAL A 132 -0.06 -1.24 -12.10
C VAL A 132 1.31 -0.68 -12.44
N SER A 133 2.27 -0.90 -11.55
CA SER A 133 3.63 -0.34 -11.65
C SER A 133 4.45 -1.06 -12.72
N ASP A 134 4.42 -2.39 -12.72
CA ASP A 134 5.24 -3.23 -13.59
C ASP A 134 4.56 -3.47 -14.97
N LYS A 135 3.29 -3.09 -15.12
CA LYS A 135 2.44 -3.36 -16.31
C LYS A 135 2.36 -4.84 -16.70
N GLU A 136 2.71 -5.73 -15.78
CA GLU A 136 2.69 -7.18 -15.97
C GLU A 136 2.00 -7.85 -14.79
N ALA A 137 1.21 -8.90 -15.05
CA ALA A 137 0.67 -9.75 -14.00
C ALA A 137 1.80 -10.54 -13.31
N PRO A 138 1.68 -10.88 -12.02
CA PRO A 138 2.72 -11.64 -11.35
C PRO A 138 2.81 -13.03 -11.97
N ARG A 139 4.01 -13.41 -12.42
CA ARG A 139 4.24 -14.61 -13.24
C ARG A 139 4.17 -15.92 -12.46
N ASP A 140 4.03 -15.84 -11.14
CA ASP A 140 3.99 -16.98 -10.24
C ASP A 140 2.57 -17.43 -9.87
N TYR A 141 1.53 -16.79 -10.41
CA TYR A 141 0.15 -17.29 -10.36
C TYR A 141 -0.19 -18.15 -11.56
N ALA A 142 -1.19 -19.03 -11.41
CA ALA A 142 -1.72 -19.81 -12.51
C ALA A 142 -2.37 -18.90 -13.57
N THR A 143 -2.24 -19.26 -14.85
CA THR A 143 -2.81 -18.46 -15.95
C THR A 143 -4.33 -18.37 -15.93
N ASN A 144 -5.00 -19.34 -15.29
CA ASN A 144 -6.44 -19.38 -15.07
C ASN A 144 -6.84 -18.89 -13.67
N ASP A 145 -5.95 -18.21 -12.95
CA ASP A 145 -6.29 -17.64 -11.64
C ASP A 145 -7.42 -16.59 -11.76
N PRO A 146 -8.47 -16.65 -10.93
CA PRO A 146 -9.62 -15.76 -11.09
C PRO A 146 -9.34 -14.31 -10.65
N VAL A 147 -8.25 -14.03 -9.92
CA VAL A 147 -7.93 -12.69 -9.37
C VAL A 147 -6.62 -12.16 -9.91
N PHE A 148 -5.53 -12.92 -9.78
CA PHE A 148 -4.17 -12.47 -10.05
C PHE A 148 -3.67 -12.80 -11.47
N SER A 149 -4.46 -13.53 -12.28
CA SER A 149 -4.13 -13.70 -13.71
C SER A 149 -4.37 -12.42 -14.48
N VAL A 150 -3.86 -12.35 -15.71
CA VAL A 150 -4.15 -11.23 -16.63
C VAL A 150 -5.66 -11.01 -16.81
N HIS A 151 -6.44 -12.09 -16.94
CA HIS A 151 -7.88 -12.00 -17.11
C HIS A 151 -8.58 -11.57 -15.80
N GLY A 152 -8.20 -12.18 -14.67
CA GLY A 152 -8.73 -11.81 -13.36
C GLY A 152 -8.51 -10.33 -13.05
N MET A 153 -7.29 -9.84 -13.29
CA MET A 153 -6.96 -8.43 -13.16
C MET A 153 -7.82 -7.57 -14.09
N LEU A 154 -7.93 -7.89 -15.38
CA LEU A 154 -8.77 -7.12 -16.31
C LEU A 154 -10.22 -6.99 -15.83
N CYS A 155 -10.81 -8.10 -15.36
CA CYS A 155 -12.21 -8.16 -14.97
C CYS A 155 -12.49 -7.53 -13.60
N LEU A 156 -11.61 -7.73 -12.62
CA LEU A 156 -11.86 -7.33 -11.23
C LEU A 156 -11.22 -5.99 -10.86
N TRP A 157 -10.22 -5.51 -11.61
CA TRP A 157 -9.45 -4.31 -11.26
C TRP A 157 -10.30 -3.06 -11.08
N VAL A 158 -11.35 -2.89 -11.88
CA VAL A 158 -12.28 -1.76 -11.71
C VAL A 158 -12.99 -1.84 -10.36
N GLY A 159 -13.54 -3.01 -10.02
CA GLY A 159 -14.22 -3.23 -8.75
C GLY A 159 -13.30 -3.08 -7.54
N ILE A 160 -12.12 -3.70 -7.58
CA ILE A 160 -11.10 -3.59 -6.53
C ILE A 160 -10.71 -2.13 -6.31
N ARG A 161 -10.45 -1.37 -7.39
CA ARG A 161 -10.11 0.05 -7.26
C ARG A 161 -11.24 0.88 -6.69
N CYS A 162 -12.49 0.62 -7.05
CA CYS A 162 -13.63 1.32 -6.45
C CYS A 162 -13.68 1.08 -4.94
N ASP A 163 -13.50 -0.18 -4.51
CA ASP A 163 -13.45 -0.52 -3.08
C ASP A 163 -12.26 0.10 -2.35
N MET A 164 -11.11 0.26 -3.03
CA MET A 164 -9.94 0.96 -2.48
C MET A 164 -10.13 2.47 -2.28
N LEU A 165 -11.20 3.05 -2.84
CA LEU A 165 -11.55 4.47 -2.70
C LEU A 165 -12.71 4.69 -1.71
N VAL A 166 -13.34 3.62 -1.23
CA VAL A 166 -14.40 3.71 -0.23
C VAL A 166 -13.77 4.15 1.09
N ILE A 167 -14.19 5.30 1.61
CA ILE A 167 -13.57 5.92 2.79
C ILE A 167 -13.56 5.03 4.05
N GLU A 168 -14.56 4.16 4.22
CA GLU A 168 -14.64 3.18 5.32
C GLU A 168 -13.87 1.88 5.01
N ASN A 169 -13.19 1.79 3.87
CA ASN A 169 -12.51 0.58 3.37
C ASN A 169 -11.03 0.87 3.08
N GLN A 170 -10.37 1.56 4.01
CA GLN A 170 -8.96 1.93 3.89
C GLN A 170 -8.10 1.20 4.92
N ILE A 171 -6.82 1.05 4.58
CA ILE A 171 -5.75 0.70 5.52
C ILE A 171 -4.75 1.85 5.63
N PRO A 172 -4.07 2.04 6.78
CA PRO A 172 -3.08 3.11 6.91
C PRO A 172 -1.88 2.84 6.00
N LEU A 173 -1.41 3.87 5.31
CA LEU A 173 -0.24 3.77 4.41
C LEU A 173 1.02 3.27 5.14
N LEU A 174 1.14 3.57 6.44
CA LEU A 174 2.22 3.06 7.29
C LEU A 174 2.29 1.52 7.28
N ALA A 175 1.15 0.81 7.27
CA ALA A 175 1.14 -0.64 7.19
C ALA A 175 1.75 -1.14 5.87
N LEU A 176 1.41 -0.48 4.75
CA LEU A 176 1.96 -0.81 3.44
C LEU A 176 3.48 -0.61 3.39
N TYR A 177 3.99 0.50 3.93
CA TYR A 177 5.43 0.74 4.00
C TYR A 177 6.16 -0.33 4.82
N LYS A 178 5.63 -0.69 5.99
CA LYS A 178 6.23 -1.72 6.83
C LYS A 178 6.27 -3.09 6.14
N LEU A 179 5.21 -3.46 5.44
CA LEU A 179 5.16 -4.73 4.70
C LEU A 179 6.07 -4.71 3.45
N GLU A 180 6.11 -3.59 2.73
CA GLU A 180 6.97 -3.42 1.56
C GLU A 180 8.46 -3.48 1.92
N GLU A 181 8.86 -2.87 3.05
CA GLU A 181 10.24 -2.92 3.58
C GLU A 181 10.72 -4.37 3.76
N ILE A 182 9.87 -5.24 4.32
CA ILE A 182 10.17 -6.67 4.48
C ILE A 182 10.17 -7.38 3.14
N TRP A 183 9.17 -7.12 2.29
CA TRP A 183 9.03 -7.78 1.00
C TRP A 183 10.20 -7.51 0.06
N ARG A 184 10.65 -6.25 -0.05
CA ARG A 184 11.79 -5.89 -0.91
C ARG A 184 13.14 -6.37 -0.37
N GLY A 185 13.21 -6.65 0.94
CA GLY A 185 14.47 -6.85 1.65
C GLY A 185 15.23 -5.53 1.71
N THR A 186 15.69 -5.14 2.89
CA THR A 186 16.37 -3.85 3.08
C THR A 186 17.63 -3.75 2.23
N ALA A 187 17.56 -3.09 1.08
CA ALA A 187 18.67 -2.38 0.47
C ALA A 187 18.49 -0.89 0.78
N LEU A 188 18.68 -0.52 2.05
CA LEU A 188 19.05 0.86 2.36
C LEU A 188 20.39 1.07 1.66
N LEU A 189 20.38 1.84 0.58
CA LEU A 189 21.61 2.35 -0.03
C LEU A 189 22.34 3.14 1.05
N VAL A 190 23.33 2.50 1.69
CA VAL A 190 24.43 3.24 2.28
C VAL A 190 25.11 3.89 1.09
N VAL A 191 24.86 5.19 0.91
CA VAL A 191 25.66 6.02 0.03
C VAL A 191 27.01 6.15 0.73
N GLU A 192 27.88 5.14 0.57
CA GLU A 192 29.30 5.33 0.82
C GLU A 192 29.80 6.24 -0.29
N GLY A 193 30.04 7.49 0.09
CA GLY A 193 30.71 8.46 -0.75
C GLY A 193 32.10 7.93 -1.13
N SER A 194 32.21 7.41 -2.35
CA SER A 194 33.48 7.22 -3.04
C SER A 194 33.61 8.31 -4.09
N VAL A 195 34.28 9.39 -3.71
CA VAL A 195 34.76 10.42 -4.63
C VAL A 195 35.93 9.81 -5.41
N GLU A 196 35.72 9.49 -6.68
CA GLU A 196 36.85 9.20 -7.58
C GLU A 196 37.52 10.51 -8.03
N PRO A 197 38.87 10.60 -8.02
CA PRO A 197 39.57 11.80 -8.43
C PRO A 197 39.66 11.91 -9.96
N HIS A 198 39.39 13.14 -10.44
CA HIS A 198 39.56 13.61 -11.80
C HIS A 198 40.80 13.06 -12.52
N LYS A 199 40.59 12.42 -13.68
CA LYS A 199 41.63 12.21 -14.69
C LYS A 199 41.89 13.53 -15.44
N LYS A 200 43.13 14.02 -15.39
CA LYS A 200 43.63 15.13 -16.23
C LYS A 200 43.70 14.69 -17.70
N PRO A 201 43.41 15.56 -18.68
CA PRO A 201 43.64 15.26 -20.09
C PRO A 201 45.13 15.35 -20.45
N LEU A 202 45.62 14.38 -21.21
CA LEU A 202 46.95 14.42 -21.85
C LEU A 202 46.93 15.38 -23.04
N ALA A 203 47.94 16.25 -23.10
CA ALA A 203 48.29 17.06 -24.27
C ALA A 203 49.51 16.44 -24.96
N HIS A 204 49.46 16.28 -26.27
CA HIS A 204 50.56 16.16 -27.23
C HIS A 204 49.90 16.18 -28.62
N GLU A 205 50.41 16.75 -29.71
CA GLU A 205 51.39 17.79 -30.05
C GLU A 205 51.18 17.98 -31.58
N GLY A 206 51.51 19.15 -32.13
CA GLY A 206 51.10 19.58 -33.47
C GLY A 206 51.64 18.77 -34.68
N THR A 207 50.77 18.67 -35.70
CA THR A 207 50.93 18.98 -37.16
C THR A 207 52.28 18.76 -37.85
N PRO A 208 52.36 18.39 -39.17
CA PRO A 208 51.59 19.08 -40.23
C PRO A 208 51.18 18.33 -41.54
N ILE A 209 50.07 18.83 -42.11
CA ILE A 209 49.80 19.31 -43.51
C ILE A 209 50.01 18.40 -44.74
N TYR A 210 49.08 18.61 -45.69
CA TYR A 210 48.96 18.31 -47.14
C TYR A 210 48.04 17.13 -47.45
N ASP A 211 47.14 17.17 -48.44
CA ASP A 211 46.54 18.21 -49.29
C ASP A 211 45.25 17.58 -49.86
N GLY A 212 44.40 18.37 -50.50
CA GLY A 212 42.99 18.04 -50.77
C GLY A 212 42.68 16.81 -51.64
N ASP A 213 41.40 16.44 -51.65
CA ASP A 213 40.68 16.42 -52.92
C ASP A 213 39.16 16.45 -52.75
N THR A 214 38.59 17.34 -53.53
CA THR A 214 37.20 17.52 -53.94
C THR A 214 36.50 16.23 -54.37
N LYS A 215 35.24 16.05 -53.98
CA LYS A 215 34.10 15.91 -54.93
C LYS A 215 32.74 15.81 -54.23
N GLU A 216 31.91 16.78 -54.58
CA GLU A 216 30.46 16.74 -54.57
C GLU A 216 29.92 15.50 -55.28
N LYS A 217 28.83 14.93 -54.76
CA LYS A 217 27.80 14.30 -55.59
C LYS A 217 26.43 14.76 -55.12
N THR A 218 25.80 15.52 -56.00
CA THR A 218 24.39 15.87 -56.06
C THR A 218 23.53 14.67 -56.47
N SER A 219 22.26 14.75 -56.03
CA SER A 219 21.04 14.06 -56.51
C SER A 219 20.96 12.54 -56.52
#